data_AF-A0A2E1KME3-F1
#
_entry.id   AF-A0A2E1KME3-F1
#
_cell.length_a   1.000
_cell.length_b   1.000
_cell.length_c   1.000
_cell.angle_alpha   90.00
_cell.angle_beta   90.00
_cell.angle_gamma   90.00
#
_symmetry.space_group_name_H-M   'P 1'
#
loop_
_entity.id
_entity.type
_entity.pdbx_description
1 polymer ?
#
loop_
_entity_poly.entity_id
_entity_poly.type
_entity_poly.pdbx_seq_one_letter_code
_entity_poly.pdbx_strand_id
1 'polypeptide(L)'
;MQWTPLIITVTCDPALQDPLNPRCEELTTVEAIAKEYNDANAAGATMDHVHGIYSRDPVVQTDGRQLQIPDIAQTAAIIEQIRAPYPDMGIQQGLASMRPEQKLQLWEAIKPDMSSLNLNSHDEYFDPYPEKVKPVCCYSVHPINELRQYFQWARQHGVKPELECFDSGAFDAVRIIRDGIFWTDNDQLEREPDLLTDPLWCTFFFGWPGQSCQPMTDIALFNQIYHRPEHINWSMSCMSRSPQEYWAQINRGVLQNGHIRVGYEDCGRHPDGAYASCNADLVERVVQMAKNVGRPIADQQEARSIIGLRPDNAG
;
A
#
# COMPACT_ATOMS: atom_id res chain seq x y z
N MET A 1 15.02 -16.41 18.05
CA MET A 1 14.01 -15.84 17.13
C MET A 1 14.47 -16.15 15.72
N GLN A 2 13.62 -16.71 14.87
CA GLN A 2 13.95 -16.91 13.45
C GLN A 2 13.30 -15.78 12.68
N TRP A 3 14.11 -14.87 12.14
CA TRP A 3 13.61 -13.76 11.34
C TRP A 3 13.15 -14.24 9.97
N THR A 4 12.01 -13.74 9.51
CA THR A 4 11.68 -13.73 8.09
C THR A 4 12.46 -12.58 7.44
N PRO A 5 13.14 -12.77 6.29
CA PRO A 5 13.76 -11.67 5.56
C PRO A 5 12.79 -10.49 5.38
N LEU A 6 13.27 -9.28 5.66
CA LEU A 6 12.43 -8.08 5.66
C LEU A 6 12.23 -7.60 4.22
N ILE A 7 11.01 -7.73 3.72
CA ILE A 7 10.49 -6.96 2.59
C ILE A 7 10.32 -5.50 3.01
N ILE A 8 10.88 -4.61 2.19
CA ILE A 8 10.66 -3.16 2.29
C ILE A 8 9.89 -2.73 1.05
N THR A 9 8.68 -2.23 1.26
CA THR A 9 7.87 -1.59 0.23
C THR A 9 8.15 -0.08 0.26
N VAL A 10 8.40 0.53 -0.90
CA VAL A 10 8.58 1.98 -0.99
C VAL A 10 7.41 2.64 -1.70
N THR A 11 7.00 3.82 -1.24
CA THR A 11 6.05 4.70 -1.93
C THR A 11 6.58 6.13 -2.02
N CYS A 12 6.68 6.65 -3.23
CA CYS A 12 7.43 7.88 -3.49
C CYS A 12 6.57 9.15 -3.55
N ASP A 13 5.25 9.08 -3.38
CA ASP A 13 4.34 10.22 -3.60
C ASP A 13 4.08 11.06 -2.34
N PRO A 14 4.60 12.30 -2.22
CA PRO A 14 4.33 13.15 -1.07
C PRO A 14 3.00 13.92 -1.13
N ALA A 15 2.31 13.96 -2.27
CA ALA A 15 1.47 15.10 -2.64
C ALA A 15 0.26 15.33 -1.72
N LEU A 16 -0.42 14.27 -1.27
CA LEU A 16 -1.58 14.39 -0.39
C LEU A 16 -1.16 14.46 1.08
N GLN A 17 -0.15 13.70 1.44
CA GLN A 17 0.21 13.39 2.82
C GLN A 17 1.17 14.42 3.42
N ASP A 18 2.02 15.05 2.60
CA ASP A 18 2.88 16.15 3.02
C ASP A 18 2.97 17.21 1.90
N PRO A 19 1.90 18.01 1.69
CA PRO A 19 1.85 19.00 0.60
C PRO A 19 2.85 20.15 0.76
N LEU A 20 3.57 20.24 1.87
CA LEU A 20 4.66 21.20 2.09
C LEU A 20 6.04 20.57 1.91
N ASN A 21 6.13 19.29 1.57
CA ASN A 21 7.38 18.64 1.22
C ASN A 21 7.98 19.31 -0.02
N PRO A 22 9.24 19.79 0.03
CA PRO A 22 9.88 20.44 -1.12
C PRO A 22 9.93 19.56 -2.37
N ARG A 23 9.87 18.23 -2.20
CA ARG A 23 9.88 17.25 -3.30
C ARG A 23 8.58 17.25 -4.12
N CYS A 24 7.48 17.80 -3.61
CA CYS A 24 6.20 17.86 -4.31
C CYS A 24 6.29 18.56 -5.68
N GLU A 25 7.13 19.59 -5.81
CA GLU A 25 7.29 20.32 -7.09
C GLU A 25 8.12 19.51 -8.11
N GLU A 26 9.00 18.63 -7.63
CA GLU A 26 9.90 17.84 -8.46
C GLU A 26 9.27 16.53 -8.94
N LEU A 27 8.46 15.90 -8.10
CA LEU A 27 7.83 14.59 -8.34
C LEU A 27 6.52 14.72 -9.12
N THR A 28 6.58 15.41 -10.27
CA THR A 28 5.44 15.68 -11.15
C THR A 28 5.62 15.12 -12.56
N THR A 29 6.77 14.52 -12.85
CA THR A 29 7.14 13.98 -14.16
C THR A 29 7.46 12.50 -14.08
N VAL A 30 7.31 11.81 -15.21
CA VAL A 30 7.61 10.38 -15.32
C VAL A 30 9.06 10.09 -14.90
N GLU A 31 10.01 10.87 -15.39
CA GLU A 31 11.43 10.67 -15.15
C GLU A 31 11.81 10.89 -13.69
N ALA A 32 11.28 11.94 -13.06
CA ALA A 32 11.58 12.25 -11.66
C ALA A 32 11.02 11.16 -10.72
N ILE A 33 9.78 10.72 -10.97
CA ILE A 33 9.13 9.69 -10.16
C ILE A 33 9.85 8.33 -10.35
N ALA A 34 10.14 7.92 -11.59
CA ALA A 34 10.83 6.66 -11.84
C ALA A 34 12.25 6.65 -11.25
N LYS A 35 12.96 7.78 -11.30
CA LYS A 35 14.26 7.92 -10.65
C LYS A 35 14.17 7.68 -9.14
N GLU A 36 13.14 8.23 -8.49
CA GLU A 36 12.94 8.12 -7.05
C GLU A 36 12.75 6.66 -6.59
N TYR A 37 11.94 5.88 -7.33
CA TYR A 37 11.83 4.43 -7.11
C TYR A 37 13.15 3.71 -7.38
N ASN A 38 13.83 4.02 -8.49
CA ASN A 38 15.09 3.38 -8.84
C ASN A 38 16.21 3.61 -7.78
N ASP A 39 16.25 4.79 -7.17
CA ASP A 39 17.16 5.09 -6.06
C ASP A 39 16.79 4.28 -4.80
N ALA A 40 15.49 4.20 -4.47
CA ALA A 40 14.99 3.39 -3.35
C ALA A 40 15.27 1.89 -3.53
N ASN A 41 15.16 1.39 -4.75
CA ASN A 41 15.49 0.02 -5.13
C ASN A 41 16.97 -0.28 -4.94
N ALA A 42 17.85 0.65 -5.32
CA ALA A 42 19.29 0.53 -5.05
C ALA A 42 19.61 0.52 -3.54
N ALA A 43 18.79 1.16 -2.71
CA ALA A 43 18.93 1.19 -1.25
C ALA A 43 18.40 -0.07 -0.54
N GLY A 44 17.64 -0.93 -1.22
CA GLY A 44 17.15 -2.20 -0.68
C GLY A 44 15.64 -2.34 -0.58
N ALA A 45 14.85 -1.49 -1.25
CA ALA A 45 13.44 -1.76 -1.47
C ALA A 45 13.27 -2.96 -2.42
N THR A 46 12.24 -3.77 -2.17
CA THR A 46 11.91 -4.97 -2.97
C THR A 46 10.46 -4.97 -3.47
N MET A 47 9.74 -3.88 -3.26
CA MET A 47 8.38 -3.70 -3.75
C MET A 47 8.12 -2.21 -3.93
N ASP A 48 7.70 -1.82 -5.13
CA ASP A 48 7.34 -0.45 -5.44
C ASP A 48 5.82 -0.28 -5.37
N HIS A 49 5.34 0.47 -4.38
CA HIS A 49 3.95 0.88 -4.29
C HIS A 49 3.76 2.16 -5.11
N VAL A 50 3.25 2.02 -6.33
CA VAL A 50 3.23 3.10 -7.33
C VAL A 50 1.84 3.70 -7.46
N HIS A 51 1.70 4.97 -7.04
CA HIS A 51 0.53 5.79 -7.35
C HIS A 51 0.47 6.27 -8.80
N GLY A 52 1.63 6.53 -9.39
CA GLY A 52 1.73 7.19 -10.68
C GLY A 52 1.34 8.66 -10.60
N ILE A 53 0.92 9.22 -11.73
CA ILE A 53 0.38 10.58 -11.80
C ILE A 53 -1.14 10.47 -11.78
N TYR A 54 -1.81 11.31 -10.99
CA TYR A 54 -3.25 11.27 -10.85
C TYR A 54 -3.81 12.66 -10.56
N SER A 55 -5.13 12.77 -10.73
CA SER A 55 -5.93 13.87 -10.21
C SER A 55 -7.00 13.28 -9.27
N ARG A 56 -7.97 14.08 -8.82
CA ARG A 56 -9.00 13.60 -7.90
C ARG A 56 -10.33 14.26 -8.16
N ASP A 57 -11.38 13.59 -7.72
CA ASP A 57 -12.72 14.16 -7.68
C ASP A 57 -12.70 15.44 -6.82
N PRO A 58 -13.20 16.57 -7.34
CA PRO A 58 -13.13 17.86 -6.65
C PRO A 58 -14.08 17.93 -5.44
N VAL A 59 -15.11 17.10 -5.45
CA VAL A 59 -16.17 16.97 -4.43
C VAL A 59 -16.65 15.51 -4.40
N VAL A 60 -17.50 15.16 -3.43
CA VAL A 60 -18.24 13.89 -3.45
C VAL A 60 -19.14 13.86 -4.69
N GLN A 61 -18.99 12.80 -5.48
CA GLN A 61 -19.74 12.55 -6.72
C GLN A 61 -21.10 11.92 -6.42
N THR A 62 -21.94 11.74 -7.45
CA THR A 62 -23.31 11.21 -7.30
C THR A 62 -23.38 9.76 -6.86
N ASP A 63 -22.29 9.00 -7.05
CA ASP A 63 -22.10 7.64 -6.53
C ASP A 63 -21.78 7.63 -5.01
N GLY A 64 -21.72 8.82 -4.40
CA GLY A 64 -21.39 9.00 -3.00
C GLY A 64 -19.90 8.90 -2.71
N ARG A 65 -19.01 8.84 -3.72
CA ARG A 65 -17.56 8.69 -3.55
C ARG A 65 -16.79 9.95 -3.93
N GLN A 66 -15.59 10.11 -3.38
CA GLN A 66 -14.62 11.12 -3.79
C GLN A 66 -13.28 10.44 -3.98
N LEU A 67 -12.93 10.10 -5.22
CA LEU A 67 -11.85 9.17 -5.54
C LEU A 67 -10.70 9.83 -6.30
N GLN A 68 -9.58 9.13 -6.36
CA GLN A 68 -8.45 9.45 -7.22
C GLN A 68 -8.71 8.97 -8.66
N ILE A 69 -8.21 9.74 -9.63
CA ILE A 69 -8.37 9.54 -11.07
C ILE A 69 -6.97 9.38 -11.68
N PRO A 70 -6.57 8.17 -12.09
CA PRO A 70 -5.22 7.93 -12.58
C PRO A 70 -4.99 8.54 -13.97
N ASP A 71 -3.77 9.00 -14.22
CA ASP A 71 -3.22 9.13 -15.56
C ASP A 71 -2.58 7.79 -15.95
N ILE A 72 -3.34 6.98 -16.69
CA ILE A 72 -2.92 5.62 -17.05
C ILE A 72 -1.67 5.62 -17.91
N ALA A 73 -1.57 6.53 -18.88
CA ALA A 73 -0.46 6.57 -19.82
C ALA A 73 0.85 6.96 -19.11
N GLN A 74 0.80 7.99 -18.28
CA GLN A 74 1.99 8.41 -17.54
C GLN A 74 2.39 7.41 -16.46
N THR A 75 1.42 6.76 -15.79
CA THR A 75 1.70 5.70 -14.82
C THR A 75 2.36 4.49 -15.48
N ALA A 76 1.92 4.10 -16.67
CA ALA A 76 2.56 3.05 -17.46
C ALA A 76 4.01 3.41 -17.85
N ALA A 77 4.25 4.66 -18.26
CA ALA A 77 5.58 5.14 -18.59
C ALA A 77 6.53 5.15 -17.37
N ILE A 78 6.02 5.47 -16.17
CA ILE A 78 6.79 5.39 -14.91
C ILE A 78 7.24 3.94 -14.68
N ILE A 79 6.32 2.99 -14.76
CA ILE A 79 6.60 1.56 -14.51
C ILE A 79 7.56 0.99 -15.55
N GLU A 80 7.47 1.41 -16.81
CA GLU A 80 8.45 1.03 -17.84
C GLU A 80 9.86 1.49 -17.47
N GLN A 81 10.02 2.73 -16.99
CA GLN A 81 11.32 3.26 -16.56
C GLN A 81 11.84 2.64 -15.25
N ILE A 82 10.98 2.12 -14.39
CA ILE A 82 11.36 1.33 -13.20
C ILE A 82 11.85 -0.06 -13.61
N ARG A 83 11.11 -0.73 -14.50
CA ARG A 83 11.43 -2.10 -14.96
C ARG A 83 12.66 -2.17 -15.85
N ALA A 84 13.02 -1.10 -16.55
CA ALA A 84 14.19 -1.08 -17.43
C ALA A 84 15.51 -1.44 -16.71
N PRO A 85 15.86 -0.81 -15.56
CA PRO A 85 17.00 -1.23 -14.75
C PRO A 85 16.70 -2.40 -13.79
N TYR A 86 15.44 -2.60 -13.38
CA TYR A 86 15.03 -3.64 -12.42
C TYR A 86 13.85 -4.49 -12.94
N PRO A 87 14.08 -5.41 -13.89
CA PRO A 87 13.01 -6.16 -14.55
C PRO A 87 12.20 -7.06 -13.59
N ASP A 88 12.83 -7.54 -12.52
CA ASP A 88 12.21 -8.42 -11.52
C ASP A 88 11.66 -7.65 -10.30
N MET A 89 11.69 -6.32 -10.33
CA MET A 89 11.14 -5.50 -9.25
C MET A 89 9.64 -5.75 -9.11
N GLY A 90 9.20 -6.08 -7.88
CA GLY A 90 7.78 -6.19 -7.58
C GLY A 90 7.09 -4.85 -7.77
N ILE A 91 6.05 -4.82 -8.61
CA ILE A 91 5.22 -3.62 -8.81
C ILE A 91 3.87 -3.83 -8.13
N GLN A 92 3.59 -3.01 -7.13
CA GLN A 92 2.29 -2.89 -6.49
C GLN A 92 1.60 -1.62 -6.97
N GLN A 93 0.51 -1.79 -7.72
CA GLN A 93 -0.35 -0.68 -8.12
C GLN A 93 -1.01 -0.08 -6.87
N GLY A 94 -0.74 1.19 -6.58
CA GLY A 94 -1.29 1.90 -5.42
C GLY A 94 -2.70 2.44 -5.63
N LEU A 95 -3.06 3.61 -5.07
CA LEU A 95 -4.38 4.23 -5.23
C LEU A 95 -5.51 3.25 -4.88
N ALA A 96 -5.64 2.95 -3.59
CA ALA A 96 -6.71 2.05 -3.12
C ALA A 96 -8.11 2.59 -3.46
N SER A 97 -8.24 3.91 -3.55
CA SER A 97 -9.50 4.63 -3.72
C SER A 97 -9.62 5.21 -5.13
N MET A 98 -9.70 4.31 -6.11
CA MET A 98 -9.94 4.64 -7.52
C MET A 98 -11.13 3.83 -8.06
N ARG A 99 -11.71 4.26 -9.19
CA ARG A 99 -12.85 3.53 -9.76
C ARG A 99 -12.43 2.15 -10.27
N PRO A 100 -13.23 1.09 -10.04
CA PRO A 100 -12.84 -0.27 -10.41
C PRO A 100 -12.51 -0.43 -11.90
N GLU A 101 -13.24 0.24 -12.80
CA GLU A 101 -13.00 0.19 -14.24
C GLU A 101 -11.67 0.84 -14.63
N GLN A 102 -11.31 1.96 -14.00
CA GLN A 102 -10.02 2.64 -14.23
C GLN A 102 -8.87 1.79 -13.69
N LYS A 103 -9.09 1.09 -12.56
CA LYS A 103 -8.11 0.15 -12.01
C LYS A 103 -7.86 -1.00 -12.96
N LEU A 104 -8.92 -1.56 -13.56
CA LEU A 104 -8.81 -2.62 -14.55
C LEU A 104 -8.04 -2.17 -15.81
N GLN A 105 -8.37 -0.98 -16.35
CA GLN A 105 -7.62 -0.40 -17.48
C GLN A 105 -6.13 -0.23 -17.15
N LEU A 106 -5.83 0.22 -15.93
CA LEU A 106 -4.46 0.36 -15.48
C LEU A 106 -3.76 -1.00 -15.36
N TRP A 107 -4.42 -2.04 -14.81
CA TRP A 107 -3.89 -3.39 -14.74
C TRP A 107 -3.59 -3.98 -16.13
N GLU A 108 -4.46 -3.75 -17.11
CA GLU A 108 -4.24 -4.17 -18.50
C GLU A 108 -3.03 -3.47 -19.11
N ALA A 109 -2.81 -2.19 -18.79
CA ALA A 109 -1.69 -1.41 -19.29
C ALA A 109 -0.35 -1.80 -18.65
N ILE A 110 -0.32 -1.99 -17.33
CA ILE A 110 0.95 -2.11 -16.58
C ILE A 110 1.25 -3.53 -16.11
N LYS A 111 0.26 -4.43 -16.07
CA LYS A 111 0.36 -5.81 -15.57
C LYS A 111 1.13 -5.88 -14.24
N PRO A 112 0.59 -5.28 -13.16
CA PRO A 112 1.30 -5.21 -11.89
C PRO A 112 1.31 -6.58 -11.21
N ASP A 113 2.32 -6.85 -10.38
CA ASP A 113 2.35 -8.05 -9.56
C ASP A 113 1.28 -8.00 -8.47
N MET A 114 1.07 -6.80 -7.92
CA MET A 114 0.14 -6.54 -6.84
C MET A 114 -0.75 -5.33 -7.10
N SER A 115 -1.86 -5.24 -6.38
CA SER A 115 -2.70 -4.04 -6.39
C SER A 115 -3.31 -3.81 -5.01
N SER A 116 -3.20 -2.58 -4.53
CA SER A 116 -3.77 -2.16 -3.26
C SER A 116 -5.28 -2.00 -3.35
N LEU A 117 -5.94 -2.39 -2.26
CA LEU A 117 -7.37 -2.24 -2.06
C LEU A 117 -7.63 -2.07 -0.57
N ASN A 118 -8.44 -1.08 -0.21
CA ASN A 118 -9.00 -0.98 1.12
C ASN A 118 -10.24 -1.88 1.24
N LEU A 119 -10.32 -2.65 2.33
CA LEU A 119 -11.45 -3.55 2.60
C LEU A 119 -12.52 -2.91 3.51
N ASN A 120 -12.26 -1.72 4.05
CA ASN A 120 -13.17 -0.93 4.87
C ASN A 120 -13.74 0.25 4.08
N SER A 121 -14.96 0.68 4.40
CA SER A 121 -15.38 2.05 4.07
C SER A 121 -14.48 3.06 4.78
N HIS A 122 -14.18 4.18 4.12
CA HIS A 122 -13.24 5.15 4.66
C HIS A 122 -13.51 6.59 4.21
N ASP A 123 -13.10 7.55 5.05
CA ASP A 123 -13.12 8.98 4.81
C ASP A 123 -11.73 9.56 5.11
N GLU A 124 -10.74 9.20 4.28
CA GLU A 124 -9.35 9.62 4.45
C GLU A 124 -9.28 11.14 4.55
N TYR A 125 -8.76 11.64 5.67
CA TYR A 125 -8.69 13.07 5.95
C TYR A 125 -7.23 13.50 6.10
N PHE A 126 -6.63 13.96 5.01
CA PHE A 126 -5.22 14.37 4.96
C PHE A 126 -5.05 15.78 5.55
N ASP A 127 -4.73 15.84 6.84
CA ASP A 127 -4.54 17.10 7.59
C ASP A 127 -3.17 17.23 8.30
N PRO A 128 -2.04 17.04 7.57
CA PRO A 128 -0.71 17.12 8.18
C PRO A 128 -0.40 18.50 8.77
N TYR A 129 -1.00 19.57 8.21
CA TYR A 129 -0.81 20.96 8.63
C TYR A 129 -2.14 21.72 8.78
N PRO A 130 -2.94 21.43 9.84
CA PRO A 130 -4.32 21.93 9.96
C PRO A 130 -4.48 23.45 9.90
N GLU A 131 -3.44 24.19 10.31
CA GLU A 131 -3.43 25.66 10.33
C GLU A 131 -2.82 26.30 9.07
N LYS A 132 -2.19 25.50 8.18
CA LYS A 132 -1.42 26.03 7.03
C LYS A 132 -1.97 25.61 5.68
N VAL A 133 -2.50 24.39 5.58
CA VAL A 133 -2.97 23.80 4.33
C VAL A 133 -4.38 23.26 4.53
N LYS A 134 -5.28 23.57 3.60
CA LYS A 134 -6.63 23.01 3.61
C LYS A 134 -6.54 21.47 3.47
N PRO A 135 -7.17 20.70 4.38
CA PRO A 135 -7.16 19.25 4.27
C PRO A 135 -7.77 18.73 2.97
N VAL A 136 -7.25 17.60 2.52
CA VAL A 136 -7.76 16.86 1.36
C VAL A 136 -8.51 15.63 1.87
N CYS A 137 -9.65 15.33 1.26
CA CYS A 137 -10.43 14.14 1.58
C CYS A 137 -10.42 13.14 0.42
N CYS A 138 -10.41 11.85 0.75
CA CYS A 138 -10.72 10.75 -0.16
C CYS A 138 -11.75 9.84 0.51
N TYR A 139 -12.93 9.70 -0.10
CA TYR A 139 -14.05 8.99 0.49
C TYR A 139 -14.50 7.84 -0.39
N SER A 140 -14.57 6.64 0.18
CA SER A 140 -15.04 5.46 -0.52
C SER A 140 -15.81 4.53 0.42
N VAL A 141 -16.66 3.71 -0.19
CA VAL A 141 -17.29 2.55 0.44
C VAL A 141 -17.00 1.34 -0.43
N HIS A 142 -16.73 0.20 0.19
CA HIS A 142 -16.40 -1.05 -0.52
C HIS A 142 -17.40 -2.16 -0.14
N PRO A 143 -18.57 -2.21 -0.80
CA PRO A 143 -19.54 -3.27 -0.56
C PRO A 143 -18.96 -4.67 -0.83
N ILE A 144 -19.46 -5.70 -0.14
CA ILE A 144 -18.97 -7.07 -0.30
C ILE A 144 -19.03 -7.56 -1.75
N ASN A 145 -20.06 -7.18 -2.51
CA ASN A 145 -20.17 -7.56 -3.94
C ASN A 145 -19.13 -6.85 -4.82
N GLU A 146 -18.72 -5.62 -4.49
CA GLU A 146 -17.60 -4.95 -5.16
C GLU A 146 -16.27 -5.64 -4.84
N LEU A 147 -16.04 -5.95 -3.56
CA LEU A 147 -14.86 -6.70 -3.13
C LEU A 147 -14.79 -8.06 -3.82
N ARG A 148 -15.92 -8.79 -3.88
CA ARG A 148 -16.05 -10.06 -4.62
C ARG A 148 -15.63 -9.90 -6.08
N GLN A 149 -16.16 -8.88 -6.77
CA GLN A 149 -15.81 -8.61 -8.16
C GLN A 149 -14.33 -8.27 -8.33
N TYR A 150 -13.76 -7.47 -7.43
CA TYR A 150 -12.32 -7.17 -7.43
C TYR A 150 -11.49 -8.45 -7.35
N PHE A 151 -11.81 -9.37 -6.43
CA PHE A 151 -11.06 -10.62 -6.28
C PHE A 151 -11.22 -11.56 -7.48
N GLN A 152 -12.38 -11.56 -8.14
CA GLN A 152 -12.56 -12.26 -9.41
C GLN A 152 -11.64 -11.70 -10.49
N TRP A 153 -11.59 -10.38 -10.66
CA TRP A 153 -10.70 -9.73 -11.62
C TRP A 153 -9.23 -9.96 -11.29
N ALA A 154 -8.84 -9.84 -10.02
CA ALA A 154 -7.48 -10.08 -9.56
C ALA A 154 -7.02 -11.49 -9.94
N ARG A 155 -7.87 -12.50 -9.71
CA ARG A 155 -7.61 -13.89 -10.12
C ARG A 155 -7.47 -14.04 -11.64
N GLN A 156 -8.34 -13.40 -12.42
CA GLN A 156 -8.33 -13.45 -13.89
C GLN A 156 -7.07 -12.81 -14.49
N HIS A 157 -6.58 -11.71 -13.89
CA HIS A 157 -5.42 -10.97 -14.38
C HIS A 157 -4.10 -11.43 -13.75
N GLY A 158 -4.15 -12.34 -12.78
CA GLY A 158 -2.96 -12.80 -12.05
C GLY A 158 -2.38 -11.75 -11.10
N VAL A 159 -3.16 -10.73 -10.73
CA VAL A 159 -2.75 -9.66 -9.81
C VAL A 159 -3.00 -10.12 -8.38
N LYS A 160 -1.99 -10.03 -7.51
CA LYS A 160 -2.12 -10.36 -6.09
C LYS A 160 -2.69 -9.16 -5.32
N PRO A 161 -3.81 -9.29 -4.61
CA PRO A 161 -4.31 -8.20 -3.78
C PRO A 161 -3.36 -7.90 -2.61
N GLU A 162 -3.00 -6.64 -2.42
CA GLU A 162 -2.64 -6.12 -1.09
C GLU A 162 -3.94 -5.73 -0.39
N LEU A 163 -4.17 -6.33 0.78
CA LEU A 163 -5.32 -6.05 1.62
C LEU A 163 -4.94 -4.95 2.60
N GLU A 164 -5.29 -3.70 2.29
CA GLU A 164 -5.05 -2.57 3.18
C GLU A 164 -6.06 -2.60 4.34
N CYS A 165 -5.54 -2.72 5.57
CA CYS A 165 -6.33 -2.86 6.79
C CYS A 165 -6.06 -1.67 7.72
N PHE A 166 -6.98 -0.71 7.70
CA PHE A 166 -6.90 0.49 8.55
C PHE A 166 -7.51 0.27 9.93
N ASP A 167 -8.38 -0.73 10.04
CA ASP A 167 -8.86 -1.29 11.30
C ASP A 167 -9.14 -2.80 11.17
N SER A 168 -9.49 -3.45 12.28
CA SER A 168 -9.76 -4.88 12.32
C SER A 168 -11.07 -5.31 11.64
N GLY A 169 -11.93 -4.36 11.24
CA GLY A 169 -13.13 -4.63 10.44
C GLY A 169 -12.79 -5.16 9.04
N ALA A 170 -11.62 -4.81 8.48
CA ALA A 170 -11.11 -5.42 7.26
C ALA A 170 -11.01 -6.96 7.39
N PHE A 171 -10.70 -7.46 8.58
CA PHE A 171 -10.57 -8.90 8.81
C PHE A 171 -11.91 -9.63 8.69
N ASP A 172 -13.02 -8.97 9.00
CA ASP A 172 -14.35 -9.55 8.81
C ASP A 172 -14.71 -9.59 7.32
N ALA A 173 -14.35 -8.57 6.54
CA ALA A 173 -14.46 -8.62 5.09
C ALA A 173 -13.64 -9.80 4.53
N VAL A 174 -12.38 -9.98 4.96
CA VAL A 174 -11.55 -11.15 4.56
C VAL A 174 -12.25 -12.47 4.88
N ARG A 175 -12.81 -12.62 6.08
CA ARG A 175 -13.54 -13.84 6.49
C ARG A 175 -14.76 -14.09 5.60
N ILE A 176 -15.56 -13.05 5.33
CA ILE A 176 -16.74 -13.15 4.46
C ILE A 176 -16.35 -13.59 3.04
N ILE A 177 -15.30 -12.99 2.47
CA ILE A 177 -14.81 -13.39 1.14
C ILE A 177 -14.31 -14.84 1.15
N ARG A 178 -13.59 -15.26 2.20
CA ARG A 178 -13.10 -16.65 2.35
C ARG A 178 -14.23 -17.66 2.49
N ASP A 179 -15.29 -17.33 3.21
CA ASP A 179 -16.47 -18.20 3.34
C ASP A 179 -17.08 -18.50 1.97
N GLY A 180 -16.96 -17.55 1.02
CA GLY A 180 -17.40 -17.73 -0.35
C GLY A 180 -18.92 -17.83 -0.46
N ILE A 181 -19.66 -17.23 0.46
CA ILE A 181 -21.12 -17.23 0.51
C ILE A 181 -21.61 -15.81 0.30
N PHE A 182 -22.27 -15.56 -0.83
CA PHE A 182 -22.64 -14.21 -1.25
C PHE A 182 -24.14 -14.09 -1.51
N TRP A 183 -24.71 -12.97 -1.11
CA TRP A 183 -26.01 -12.51 -1.62
C TRP A 183 -25.74 -11.42 -2.65
N THR A 184 -26.20 -11.63 -3.88
CA THR A 184 -26.10 -10.60 -4.93
C THR A 184 -27.04 -9.43 -4.64
N ASP A 185 -26.85 -8.32 -5.35
CA ASP A 185 -27.72 -7.14 -5.22
C ASP A 185 -29.18 -7.39 -5.65
N ASN A 186 -29.45 -8.56 -6.25
CA ASN A 186 -30.79 -9.04 -6.62
C ASN A 186 -31.31 -10.12 -5.65
N ASP A 187 -30.78 -10.17 -4.43
CA ASP A 187 -31.14 -11.12 -3.36
C ASP A 187 -31.02 -12.59 -3.80
N GLN A 188 -30.02 -12.93 -4.61
CA GLN A 188 -29.71 -14.32 -4.98
C GLN A 188 -28.51 -14.85 -4.22
N LEU A 189 -28.65 -16.04 -3.62
CA LEU A 189 -27.56 -16.73 -2.95
C LEU A 189 -26.63 -17.40 -3.97
N GLU A 190 -25.36 -17.03 -3.94
CA GLU A 190 -24.30 -17.62 -4.75
C GLU A 190 -23.15 -18.12 -3.86
N ARG A 191 -22.45 -19.15 -4.35
CA ARG A 191 -21.29 -19.71 -3.66
C ARG A 191 -20.08 -19.69 -4.57
N GLU A 192 -19.01 -19.07 -4.09
CA GLU A 192 -17.76 -18.92 -4.81
C GLU A 192 -16.60 -18.99 -3.81
N PRO A 193 -16.23 -20.21 -3.38
CA PRO A 193 -15.07 -20.39 -2.51
C PRO A 193 -13.76 -20.10 -3.26
N ASP A 194 -12.66 -20.00 -2.50
CA ASP A 194 -11.30 -19.89 -3.04
C ASP A 194 -11.03 -18.62 -3.89
N LEU A 195 -11.73 -17.53 -3.59
CA LEU A 195 -11.46 -16.21 -4.19
C LEU A 195 -10.14 -15.61 -3.71
N LEU A 196 -9.71 -15.97 -2.50
CA LEU A 196 -8.46 -15.51 -1.90
C LEU A 196 -7.42 -16.63 -1.93
N THR A 197 -6.29 -16.38 -2.60
CA THR A 197 -5.18 -17.34 -2.69
C THR A 197 -4.13 -17.04 -1.63
N ASP A 198 -3.90 -18.02 -0.75
CA ASP A 198 -2.90 -17.95 0.32
C ASP A 198 -1.44 -18.06 -0.19
N PRO A 199 -0.44 -17.53 0.55
CA PRO A 199 -0.62 -16.68 1.74
C PRO A 199 -1.21 -15.32 1.35
N LEU A 200 -2.10 -14.79 2.16
CA LEU A 200 -2.61 -13.43 1.98
C LEU A 200 -1.52 -12.40 2.32
N TRP A 201 -1.61 -11.21 1.72
CA TRP A 201 -0.74 -10.08 2.02
C TRP A 201 -1.58 -8.91 2.55
N CYS A 202 -1.41 -8.57 3.82
CA CYS A 202 -2.12 -7.46 4.45
C CYS A 202 -1.16 -6.32 4.81
N THR A 203 -1.55 -5.08 4.60
CA THR A 203 -0.82 -3.92 5.13
C THR A 203 -1.62 -3.29 6.26
N PHE A 204 -1.06 -3.29 7.46
CA PHE A 204 -1.67 -2.71 8.65
C PHE A 204 -1.36 -1.21 8.73
N PHE A 205 -2.39 -0.38 8.75
CA PHE A 205 -2.23 1.08 8.83
C PHE A 205 -2.55 1.63 10.22
N PHE A 206 -1.74 2.58 10.67
CA PHE A 206 -1.88 3.25 11.96
C PHE A 206 -1.83 4.76 11.82
N GLY A 207 -2.58 5.48 12.67
CA GLY A 207 -2.47 6.94 12.76
C GLY A 207 -3.02 7.73 11.58
N TRP A 208 -3.78 7.11 10.69
CA TRP A 208 -4.36 7.73 9.49
C TRP A 208 -5.71 8.40 9.80
N PRO A 209 -5.81 9.75 9.86
CA PRO A 209 -7.04 10.41 10.25
C PRO A 209 -8.18 10.12 9.26
N GLY A 210 -9.38 9.87 9.79
CA GLY A 210 -10.59 9.60 9.00
C GLY A 210 -10.70 8.18 8.42
N GLN A 211 -9.65 7.36 8.55
CA GLN A 211 -9.64 5.99 8.02
C GLN A 211 -9.16 4.95 9.05
N SER A 212 -8.06 5.19 9.75
CA SER A 212 -7.57 4.29 10.80
C SER A 212 -8.08 4.72 12.17
N CYS A 213 -8.76 3.80 12.87
CA CYS A 213 -9.06 3.95 14.30
C CYS A 213 -7.89 3.44 15.19
N GLN A 214 -6.76 3.04 14.61
CA GLN A 214 -5.68 2.35 15.29
C GLN A 214 -4.59 3.35 15.71
N PRO A 215 -4.39 3.56 17.03
CA PRO A 215 -3.33 4.45 17.51
C PRO A 215 -1.95 3.82 17.29
N MET A 216 -0.91 4.64 17.13
CA MET A 216 0.48 4.16 16.96
C MET A 216 1.08 3.69 18.30
N THR A 217 0.59 2.55 18.77
CA THR A 217 0.99 1.93 20.04
C THR A 217 1.28 0.44 19.85
N ASP A 218 2.07 -0.13 20.76
CA ASP A 218 2.34 -1.57 20.79
C ASP A 218 1.05 -2.38 20.96
N ILE A 219 0.09 -1.87 21.75
CA ILE A 219 -1.20 -2.52 21.98
C ILE A 219 -2.00 -2.64 20.68
N ALA A 220 -2.08 -1.57 19.89
CA ALA A 220 -2.81 -1.59 18.62
C ALA A 220 -2.15 -2.53 17.61
N LEU A 221 -0.82 -2.53 17.52
CA LEU A 221 -0.08 -3.45 16.66
C LEU A 221 -0.33 -4.91 17.05
N PHE A 222 -0.22 -5.23 18.35
CA PHE A 222 -0.50 -6.56 18.85
C PHE A 222 -1.95 -6.99 18.64
N ASN A 223 -2.90 -6.06 18.78
CA ASN A 223 -4.30 -6.33 18.49
C ASN A 223 -4.49 -6.77 17.03
N GLN A 224 -3.91 -6.06 16.05
CA GLN A 224 -3.99 -6.48 14.65
C GLN A 224 -3.29 -7.82 14.40
N ILE A 225 -2.09 -8.01 14.94
CA ILE A 225 -1.32 -9.26 14.81
C ILE A 225 -2.09 -10.47 15.36
N TYR A 226 -2.76 -10.32 16.51
CA TYR A 226 -3.46 -11.41 17.19
C TYR A 226 -4.80 -11.76 16.52
N HIS A 227 -5.49 -10.76 15.97
CA HIS A 227 -6.82 -10.93 15.38
C HIS A 227 -6.82 -11.20 13.86
N ARG A 228 -5.65 -11.14 13.21
CA ARG A 228 -5.55 -11.38 11.76
C ARG A 228 -6.06 -12.78 11.40
N PRO A 229 -6.77 -12.93 10.26
CA PRO A 229 -7.11 -14.24 9.70
C PRO A 229 -5.89 -15.15 9.50
N GLU A 230 -6.13 -16.46 9.42
CA GLU A 230 -5.08 -17.46 9.19
C GLU A 230 -4.36 -17.24 7.85
N HIS A 231 -3.13 -17.72 7.71
CA HIS A 231 -2.35 -17.65 6.46
C HIS A 231 -2.12 -16.23 5.90
N ILE A 232 -2.04 -15.22 6.77
CA ILE A 232 -1.66 -13.84 6.42
C ILE A 232 -0.19 -13.59 6.72
N ASN A 233 0.53 -13.14 5.70
CA ASN A 233 1.75 -12.34 5.85
C ASN A 233 1.37 -10.87 5.89
N TRP A 234 2.09 -10.08 6.68
CA TRP A 234 1.70 -8.68 6.91
C TRP A 234 2.87 -7.72 6.80
N SER A 235 2.58 -6.60 6.14
CA SER A 235 3.35 -5.36 6.17
C SER A 235 2.65 -4.33 7.06
N MET A 236 3.29 -3.21 7.32
CA MET A 236 2.66 -2.09 7.98
C MET A 236 3.12 -0.74 7.41
N SER A 237 2.22 0.24 7.45
CA SER A 237 2.52 1.67 7.27
C SER A 237 1.84 2.47 8.38
N CYS A 238 2.25 3.72 8.56
CA CYS A 238 1.61 4.62 9.50
C CYS A 238 1.76 6.08 9.09
N MET A 239 0.92 6.94 9.63
CA MET A 239 1.04 8.39 9.48
C MET A 239 1.05 9.07 10.82
N SER A 240 1.94 10.06 10.96
CA SER A 240 1.97 10.93 12.13
C SER A 240 2.42 12.33 11.72
N ARG A 241 1.87 13.35 12.37
CA ARG A 241 2.45 14.70 12.34
C ARG A 241 3.81 14.77 13.05
N SER A 242 4.15 13.76 13.86
CA SER A 242 5.39 13.62 14.59
C SER A 242 6.29 12.57 13.90
N PRO A 243 7.38 12.99 13.23
CA PRO A 243 8.33 12.05 12.62
C PRO A 243 8.90 11.04 13.64
N GLN A 244 9.06 11.43 14.91
CA GLN A 244 9.54 10.52 15.94
C GLN A 244 8.55 9.39 16.22
N GLU A 245 7.25 9.69 16.27
CA GLU A 245 6.20 8.71 16.50
C GLU A 245 6.08 7.75 15.30
N TYR A 246 6.13 8.29 14.08
CA TYR A 246 6.20 7.49 12.84
C TYR A 246 7.36 6.48 12.89
N TRP A 247 8.58 6.95 13.12
CA TRP A 247 9.76 6.06 13.13
C TRP A 247 9.76 5.08 14.31
N ALA A 248 9.15 5.44 15.44
CA ALA A 248 8.94 4.51 16.55
C ALA A 248 7.99 3.37 16.13
N GLN A 249 6.90 3.68 15.42
CA GLN A 249 5.96 2.67 14.93
C GLN A 249 6.58 1.76 13.86
N ILE A 250 7.36 2.30 12.91
CA ILE A 250 8.13 1.50 11.94
C ILE A 250 9.05 0.51 12.65
N ASN A 251 9.78 0.96 13.68
CA ASN A 251 10.66 0.09 14.45
C ASN A 251 9.89 -1.02 15.19
N ARG A 252 8.70 -0.74 15.72
CA ARG A 252 7.83 -1.78 16.30
C ARG A 252 7.47 -2.86 15.27
N GLY A 253 7.10 -2.45 14.05
CA GLY A 253 6.81 -3.37 12.95
C GLY A 253 7.98 -4.30 12.64
N VAL A 254 9.20 -3.73 12.52
CA VAL A 254 10.43 -4.51 12.29
C VAL A 254 10.66 -5.54 13.39
N LEU A 255 10.51 -5.14 14.65
CA LEU A 255 10.73 -6.00 15.83
C LEU A 255 9.69 -7.11 15.99
N GLN A 256 8.48 -6.93 15.44
CA GLN A 256 7.42 -7.94 15.47
C GLN A 256 7.40 -8.86 14.25
N ASN A 257 8.51 -8.93 13.51
CA ASN A 257 8.65 -9.74 12.29
C ASN A 257 7.68 -9.33 11.17
N GLY A 258 7.15 -8.10 11.20
CA GLY A 258 6.34 -7.54 10.12
C GLY A 258 7.20 -7.05 8.96
N HIS A 259 6.59 -6.91 7.80
CA HIS A 259 7.16 -6.18 6.67
C HIS A 259 6.86 -4.69 6.80
N ILE A 260 7.58 -3.85 6.06
CA ILE A 260 7.53 -2.41 6.26
C ILE A 260 7.26 -1.70 4.93
N ARG A 261 6.28 -0.80 4.93
CA ARG A 261 6.10 0.22 3.91
C ARG A 261 6.60 1.56 4.45
N VAL A 262 7.44 2.24 3.66
CA VAL A 262 8.00 3.56 3.95
C VAL A 262 8.06 4.42 2.70
N GLY A 263 8.20 5.72 2.88
CA GLY A 263 8.51 6.63 1.80
C GLY A 263 7.88 7.99 2.01
N TYR A 264 7.95 8.84 0.98
CA TYR A 264 7.44 10.20 1.03
C TYR A 264 5.95 10.30 1.27
N GLU A 265 5.18 9.31 0.82
CA GLU A 265 3.75 9.24 1.12
C GLU A 265 3.52 9.10 2.62
N ASP A 266 4.20 8.19 3.29
CA ASP A 266 3.89 7.90 4.68
C ASP A 266 4.55 8.92 5.64
N CYS A 267 5.83 9.24 5.40
CA CYS A 267 6.58 10.26 6.12
C CYS A 267 7.89 10.61 5.39
N GLY A 268 7.95 11.80 4.78
CA GLY A 268 9.16 12.27 4.11
C GLY A 268 10.23 12.88 5.01
N ARG A 269 10.20 12.63 6.32
CA ARG A 269 11.08 13.28 7.31
C ARG A 269 11.87 12.28 8.14
N HIS A 270 13.08 12.68 8.53
CA HIS A 270 13.86 11.99 9.56
C HIS A 270 13.32 12.31 10.97
N PRO A 271 13.73 11.55 12.01
CA PRO A 271 13.24 11.78 13.38
C PRO A 271 13.61 13.15 13.98
N ASP A 272 14.59 13.86 13.42
CA ASP A 272 14.90 15.24 13.83
C ASP A 272 13.98 16.27 13.17
N GLY A 273 13.10 15.83 12.26
CA GLY A 273 12.14 16.65 11.53
C GLY A 273 12.65 17.19 10.20
N ALA A 274 13.92 16.96 9.84
CA ALA A 274 14.45 17.34 8.53
C ALA A 274 13.83 16.47 7.43
N TYR A 275 13.58 17.08 6.26
CA TYR A 275 13.14 16.34 5.07
C TYR A 275 14.26 15.42 4.56
N ALA A 276 13.91 14.19 4.21
CA ALA A 276 14.82 13.28 3.53
C ALA A 276 15.09 13.77 2.11
N SER A 277 16.33 13.60 1.63
CA SER A 277 16.75 14.11 0.31
C SER A 277 16.20 13.26 -0.84
N CYS A 278 15.99 11.98 -0.59
CA CYS A 278 15.32 11.01 -1.45
C CYS A 278 14.68 9.88 -0.61
N ASN A 279 13.85 9.05 -1.22
CA ASN A 279 13.25 7.87 -0.62
C ASN A 279 14.30 6.81 -0.26
N ALA A 280 15.43 6.78 -0.97
CA ALA A 280 16.56 5.92 -0.63
C ALA A 280 17.02 6.17 0.82
N ASP A 281 17.08 7.42 1.28
CA ASP A 281 17.44 7.74 2.68
C ASP A 281 16.47 7.10 3.70
N LEU A 282 15.19 7.03 3.35
CA LEU A 282 14.13 6.44 4.19
C LEU A 282 14.24 4.92 4.20
N VAL A 283 14.50 4.31 3.03
CA VAL A 283 14.73 2.87 2.88
C VAL A 283 15.98 2.43 3.63
N GLU A 284 17.11 3.13 3.48
CA GLU A 284 18.37 2.85 4.18
C GLU A 284 18.19 2.86 5.70
N ARG A 285 17.31 3.72 6.20
CA ARG A 285 16.98 3.76 7.63
C ARG A 285 16.30 2.47 8.09
N VAL A 286 15.33 1.95 7.33
CA VAL A 286 14.69 0.66 7.63
C VAL A 286 15.70 -0.49 7.52
N VAL A 287 16.55 -0.45 6.50
CA VAL A 287 17.65 -1.43 6.35
C VAL A 287 18.57 -1.41 7.58
N GLN A 288 18.92 -0.24 8.09
CA GLN A 288 19.74 -0.11 9.28
C GLN A 288 19.00 -0.62 10.54
N MET A 289 17.70 -0.37 10.68
CA MET A 289 16.88 -0.91 11.77
C MET A 289 16.91 -2.45 11.77
N ALA A 290 16.74 -3.08 10.61
CA ALA A 290 16.79 -4.54 10.48
C ALA A 290 18.19 -5.09 10.81
N LYS A 291 19.25 -4.46 10.27
CA LYS A 291 20.65 -4.84 10.54
C LYS A 291 20.99 -4.77 12.03
N ASN A 292 20.52 -3.75 12.75
CA ASN A 292 20.77 -3.58 14.18
C ASN A 292 20.25 -4.74 15.05
N VAL A 293 19.28 -5.51 14.55
CA VAL A 293 18.70 -6.68 15.24
C VAL A 293 19.01 -8.01 14.55
N GLY A 294 19.92 -7.99 13.57
CA GLY A 294 20.33 -9.18 12.81
C GLY A 294 19.25 -9.76 11.91
N ARG A 295 18.28 -8.96 11.46
CA ARG A 295 17.25 -9.37 10.50
C ARG A 295 17.77 -9.15 9.06
N PRO A 296 17.82 -10.19 8.21
CA PRO A 296 18.20 -10.02 6.81
C PRO A 296 17.14 -9.22 6.05
N ILE A 297 17.55 -8.52 5.00
CA ILE A 297 16.65 -7.91 4.01
C ILE A 297 16.34 -8.96 2.97
N ALA A 298 15.07 -9.04 2.55
CA ALA A 298 14.68 -9.95 1.48
C ALA A 298 15.35 -9.52 0.18
N ASP A 299 15.85 -10.45 -0.62
CA ASP A 299 16.06 -10.19 -2.05
C ASP A 299 14.73 -10.27 -2.82
N GLN A 300 14.77 -10.02 -4.14
CA GLN A 300 13.56 -10.04 -4.97
C GLN A 300 12.88 -11.41 -4.98
N GLN A 301 13.65 -12.49 -5.04
CA GLN A 301 13.10 -13.84 -5.10
C GLN A 301 12.48 -14.24 -3.76
N GLU A 302 13.15 -13.90 -2.65
CA GLU A 302 12.64 -14.07 -1.30
C GLU A 302 11.35 -13.27 -1.10
N ALA A 303 11.33 -12.01 -1.53
CA ALA A 303 10.15 -11.14 -1.43
C ALA A 303 8.95 -11.74 -2.18
N ARG A 304 9.14 -12.13 -3.44
CA ARG A 304 8.11 -12.79 -4.27
C ARG A 304 7.59 -14.06 -3.60
N SER A 305 8.47 -14.90 -3.06
CA SER A 305 8.10 -16.13 -2.36
C SER A 305 7.32 -15.87 -1.06
N ILE A 306 7.74 -14.89 -0.27
CA ILE A 306 7.08 -14.54 1.00
C ILE A 306 5.68 -13.97 0.72
N ILE A 307 5.54 -13.08 -0.27
CA ILE A 307 4.24 -12.51 -0.66
C ILE A 307 3.31 -13.58 -1.25
N GLY A 308 3.86 -14.64 -1.84
CA GLY A 308 3.10 -15.64 -2.57
C GLY A 308 2.70 -15.12 -3.96
N LEU A 309 3.61 -14.39 -4.61
CA LEU A 309 3.49 -14.07 -6.03
C LEU A 309 3.73 -15.34 -6.84
N ARG A 310 2.98 -15.51 -7.93
CA ARG A 310 3.18 -16.66 -8.82
C ARG A 310 4.55 -16.52 -9.47
N PRO A 311 5.31 -17.63 -9.68
CA PRO A 311 6.48 -17.56 -10.53
C PRO A 311 6.05 -17.02 -11.89
N ASP A 312 6.85 -16.14 -12.49
CA ASP A 312 6.63 -15.70 -13.86
C ASP A 312 6.61 -16.95 -14.74
N ASN A 313 5.41 -17.36 -15.16
CA ASN A 313 5.29 -18.29 -16.24
C ASN A 313 5.82 -17.51 -17.45
N ALA A 314 7.10 -17.70 -17.77
CA ALA A 314 7.63 -17.41 -19.07
C ALA A 314 6.74 -18.14 -20.08
N GLY A 315 5.77 -17.40 -20.63
CA GLY A 315 5.03 -17.77 -21.82
C GLY A 315 5.89 -17.56 -23.05
#